data_AF-A0A357R579-F1
#
_entry.id   AF-A0A357R579-F1
#
_cell.length_a   1.000
_cell.length_b   1.000
_cell.length_c   1.000
_cell.angle_alpha   90.00
_cell.angle_beta   90.00
_cell.angle_gamma   90.00
#
_symmetry.space_group_name_H-M   'P 1'
#
loop_
_entity.id
_entity.type
_entity.pdbx_description
1 polymer ?
#
loop_
_entity_poly.entity_id
_entity_poly.type
_entity_poly.pdbx_seq_one_letter_code
_entity_poly.pdbx_strand_id
1 'polypeptide(L)'
;GALYADRRDLLLPLLWGGGQEGGLRSGTENVLGIIGFGRAALELAENLDANLTHVGKLRSQFLNGLQGLSCKVISPADGAPHILAVSFPGFRGEVLLQALSAHGVYVSTGAACSGKKGQLSHVAEAMGLDRETAGGLLRFSFSVLNTEAEIEYALHKIRQVLQELAFVQGRRTR
;
A
#
# COMPACT_ATOMS: atom_id res chain seq x y z
N GLY A 1 -1.18 14.96 11.60
CA GLY A 1 -2.37 14.09 11.60
C GLY A 1 -3.34 14.58 12.65
N ALA A 2 -4.49 13.94 12.78
CA ALA A 2 -5.51 14.28 13.77
C ALA A 2 -6.13 13.01 14.36
N LEU A 3 -6.69 13.14 15.55
CA LEU A 3 -7.60 12.18 16.17
C LEU A 3 -8.97 12.86 16.23
N TYR A 4 -9.97 12.25 15.64
CA TYR A 4 -11.36 12.69 15.77
C TYR A 4 -12.04 11.82 16.83
N ALA A 5 -12.70 12.46 17.79
CA ALA A 5 -13.40 11.80 18.89
C ALA A 5 -14.74 12.48 19.14
N ASP A 6 -15.72 11.72 19.64
CA ASP A 6 -16.98 12.30 20.07
C ASP A 6 -16.74 13.13 21.34
N ARG A 7 -17.50 14.21 21.53
CA ARG A 7 -17.38 15.05 22.73
C ARG A 7 -17.70 14.31 24.02
N ARG A 8 -18.42 13.18 23.92
CA ARG A 8 -18.76 12.30 25.04
C ARG A 8 -17.61 11.37 25.44
N ASP A 9 -16.60 11.21 24.59
CA ASP A 9 -15.47 10.34 24.86
C ASP A 9 -14.55 10.99 25.90
N LEU A 10 -14.27 10.25 26.97
CA LEU A 10 -13.31 10.66 27.99
C LEU A 10 -11.92 10.22 27.56
N LEU A 11 -11.15 11.15 26.99
CA LEU A 11 -9.78 10.92 26.56
C LEU A 11 -8.78 11.40 27.62
N LEU A 12 -7.83 10.54 27.97
CA LEU A 12 -6.68 10.92 28.76
C LEU A 12 -5.52 11.33 27.84
N PRO A 13 -4.82 12.42 28.12
CA PRO A 13 -3.69 12.84 27.30
C PRO A 13 -2.56 11.81 27.40
N LEU A 14 -1.98 11.45 26.25
CA LEU A 14 -0.73 10.69 26.20
C LEU A 14 0.49 11.57 26.52
N LEU A 15 0.38 12.87 26.18
CA LEU A 15 1.42 13.88 26.38
C LEU A 15 0.91 14.96 27.34
N TRP A 16 1.46 14.96 28.54
CA TRP A 16 1.17 15.92 29.61
C TRP A 16 2.11 17.13 29.51
N GLY A 17 1.63 18.32 29.85
CA GLY A 17 2.44 19.54 29.75
C GLY A 17 1.62 20.82 29.63
N GLY A 18 2.04 21.71 28.72
CA GLY A 18 1.58 23.11 28.61
C GLY A 18 0.13 23.36 28.21
N GLY A 19 -0.71 22.33 28.12
CA GLY A 19 -2.16 22.51 27.96
C GLY A 19 -2.65 22.80 26.54
N GLN A 20 -1.81 22.68 25.52
CA GLN A 20 -2.23 22.78 24.11
C GLN A 20 -3.31 21.74 23.75
N GLU A 21 -4.04 21.99 22.67
CA GLU A 21 -5.16 21.14 22.21
C GLU A 21 -6.20 20.88 23.32
N GLY A 22 -6.51 21.92 24.12
CA GLY A 22 -7.46 21.81 25.23
C GLY A 22 -6.99 20.90 26.37
N GLY A 23 -5.67 20.70 26.51
CA GLY A 23 -5.07 19.79 27.50
C GLY A 23 -4.97 18.33 27.06
N LEU A 24 -5.49 17.97 25.88
CA LEU A 24 -5.50 16.58 25.40
C LEU A 24 -4.17 16.17 24.74
N ARG A 25 -3.39 17.13 24.24
CA ARG A 25 -2.11 16.83 23.58
C ARG A 25 -1.16 18.02 23.69
N SER A 26 -0.33 17.99 24.73
CA SER A 26 0.63 19.07 25.01
C SER A 26 1.78 19.12 24.00
N GLY A 27 2.41 20.29 23.91
CA GLY A 27 3.55 20.60 23.04
C GLY A 27 3.23 21.72 22.05
N THR A 28 4.23 22.53 21.70
CA THR A 28 4.09 23.63 20.75
C THR A 28 3.44 23.15 19.45
N GLU A 29 2.42 23.87 19.00
CA GLU A 29 1.64 23.53 17.83
C GLU A 29 2.52 23.51 16.58
N ASN A 30 2.40 22.45 15.78
CA ASN A 30 3.03 22.40 14.47
C ASN A 30 2.19 23.20 13.47
N VAL A 31 2.22 24.53 13.60
CA VAL A 31 1.36 25.47 12.86
C VAL A 31 1.43 25.21 11.35
N LEU A 32 2.63 25.05 10.79
CA LEU A 32 2.81 24.79 9.36
C LEU A 32 2.22 23.43 8.94
N GLY A 33 2.42 22.39 9.76
CA GLY A 33 1.83 21.07 9.52
C GLY A 33 0.29 21.08 9.61
N ILE A 34 -0.28 21.87 10.51
CA ILE A 34 -1.73 22.05 10.67
C ILE A 34 -2.31 22.75 9.43
N ILE A 35 -1.70 23.84 8.98
CA ILE A 35 -2.13 24.57 7.78
C ILE A 35 -2.07 23.65 6.54
N GLY A 36 -0.95 22.95 6.36
CA GLY A 36 -0.78 22.02 5.24
C GLY A 36 -1.80 20.88 5.26
N PHE A 37 -2.08 20.33 6.44
CA PHE A 37 -3.09 19.29 6.58
C PHE A 37 -4.50 19.81 6.27
N GLY A 38 -4.86 21.00 6.77
CA GLY A 38 -6.14 21.63 6.47
C GLY A 38 -6.33 21.88 4.96
N ARG A 39 -5.28 22.39 4.28
CA ARG A 39 -5.34 22.62 2.84
C ARG A 39 -5.50 21.32 2.05
N ALA A 40 -4.71 20.30 2.39
CA ALA A 40 -4.81 18.99 1.73
C ALA A 40 -6.19 18.35 1.92
N ALA A 41 -6.78 18.46 3.12
CA ALA A 41 -8.12 17.94 3.39
C ALA A 41 -9.20 18.65 2.55
N LEU A 42 -9.11 19.98 2.40
CA LEU A 42 -10.04 20.76 1.56
C LEU A 42 -9.94 20.36 0.08
N GLU A 43 -8.72 20.34 -0.48
CA GLU A 43 -8.51 19.99 -1.90
C GLU A 43 -9.00 18.57 -2.22
N LEU A 44 -8.78 17.61 -1.32
CA LEU A 44 -9.26 16.24 -1.48
C LEU A 44 -10.78 16.14 -1.36
N ALA A 45 -11.40 16.90 -0.45
CA ALA A 45 -12.85 16.89 -0.25
C ALA A 45 -13.60 17.48 -1.45
N GLU A 46 -13.07 18.53 -2.09
CA GLU A 46 -13.68 19.16 -3.26
C GLU A 46 -13.82 18.23 -4.47
N ASN A 47 -12.90 17.28 -4.63
CA ASN A 47 -12.82 16.39 -5.80
C ASN A 47 -12.95 14.91 -5.46
N LEU A 48 -13.51 14.57 -4.29
CA LEU A 48 -13.45 13.21 -3.74
C LEU A 48 -14.01 12.15 -4.71
N ASP A 49 -15.22 12.34 -5.24
CA ASP A 49 -15.85 11.34 -6.12
C ASP A 49 -15.10 11.16 -7.45
N ALA A 50 -14.61 12.27 -8.03
CA ALA A 50 -13.81 12.25 -9.24
C ALA A 50 -12.48 11.51 -9.02
N ASN A 51 -11.82 11.78 -7.88
CA ASN A 51 -10.58 11.14 -7.47
C ASN A 51 -10.77 9.62 -7.26
N LEU A 52 -11.84 9.21 -6.57
CA LEU A 52 -12.17 7.81 -6.36
C LEU A 52 -12.47 7.10 -7.69
N THR A 53 -13.17 7.77 -8.60
CA THR A 53 -13.47 7.24 -9.94
C THR A 53 -12.19 7.05 -10.76
N HIS A 54 -11.32 8.06 -10.82
CA HIS A 54 -10.04 8.00 -11.53
C HIS A 54 -9.17 6.86 -11.02
N VAL A 55 -8.97 6.80 -9.70
CA VAL A 55 -8.12 5.76 -9.10
C VAL A 55 -8.75 4.37 -9.24
N GLY A 56 -10.08 4.25 -9.16
CA GLY A 56 -10.79 3.00 -9.43
C GLY A 56 -10.61 2.51 -10.87
N LYS A 57 -10.55 3.43 -11.84
CA LYS A 57 -10.23 3.11 -13.25
C LYS A 57 -8.81 2.57 -13.37
N LEU A 58 -7.81 3.24 -12.76
CA LEU A 58 -6.42 2.79 -12.77
C LEU A 58 -6.27 1.39 -12.13
N ARG A 59 -6.93 1.15 -10.99
CA ARG A 59 -6.95 -0.17 -10.34
C ARG A 59 -7.55 -1.23 -11.26
N SER A 60 -8.64 -0.93 -11.96
CA SER A 60 -9.30 -1.86 -12.88
C SER A 60 -8.44 -2.17 -14.10
N GLN A 61 -7.79 -1.14 -14.67
CA GLN A 61 -6.82 -1.31 -15.76
C GLN A 61 -5.64 -2.18 -15.33
N PHE A 62 -5.07 -1.92 -14.16
CA PHE A 62 -3.99 -2.73 -13.60
C PHE A 62 -4.41 -4.18 -13.39
N LEU A 63 -5.60 -4.42 -12.81
CA LEU A 63 -6.16 -5.75 -12.59
C LEU A 63 -6.34 -6.53 -13.90
N ASN A 64 -6.89 -5.88 -14.94
CA ASN A 64 -7.01 -6.49 -16.27
C ASN A 64 -5.64 -6.80 -16.87
N GLY A 65 -4.66 -5.92 -16.68
CA GLY A 65 -3.29 -6.15 -17.13
C GLY A 65 -2.58 -7.32 -16.44
N LEU A 66 -3.02 -7.73 -15.24
CA LEU A 66 -2.48 -8.91 -14.56
C LEU A 66 -3.01 -10.24 -15.15
N GLN A 67 -4.05 -10.21 -15.99
CA GLN A 67 -4.57 -11.43 -16.61
C GLN A 67 -3.46 -12.15 -17.41
N GLY A 68 -3.40 -13.47 -17.26
CA GLY A 68 -2.36 -14.30 -17.87
C GLY A 68 -1.05 -14.39 -17.08
N LEU A 69 -0.87 -13.60 -16.00
CA LEU A 69 0.23 -13.81 -15.06
C LEU A 69 -0.13 -14.86 -14.01
N SER A 70 0.86 -15.67 -13.62
CA SER A 70 0.74 -16.59 -12.48
C SER A 70 0.78 -15.80 -11.16
N CYS A 71 -0.33 -15.16 -10.82
CA CYS A 71 -0.51 -14.37 -9.61
C CYS A 71 -1.89 -14.62 -8.97
N LYS A 72 -2.02 -14.26 -7.69
CA LYS A 72 -3.26 -14.33 -6.92
C LYS A 72 -3.64 -12.95 -6.42
N VAL A 73 -4.83 -12.47 -6.77
CA VAL A 73 -5.37 -11.21 -6.25
C VAL A 73 -5.96 -11.47 -4.87
N ILE A 74 -5.48 -10.75 -3.87
CA ILE A 74 -5.86 -10.95 -2.46
C ILE A 74 -6.91 -9.93 -2.03
N SER A 75 -6.85 -8.71 -2.56
CA SER A 75 -7.84 -7.67 -2.23
C SER A 75 -9.24 -8.06 -2.72
N PRO A 76 -10.29 -7.81 -1.91
CA PRO A 76 -11.66 -8.04 -2.35
C PRO A 76 -12.08 -7.03 -3.41
N ALA A 77 -13.16 -7.34 -4.13
CA ALA A 77 -13.67 -6.51 -5.21
C ALA A 77 -14.20 -5.15 -4.71
N ASP A 78 -14.82 -5.13 -3.53
CA ASP A 78 -15.40 -3.99 -2.81
C ASP A 78 -14.43 -3.32 -1.82
N GLY A 79 -13.13 -3.64 -1.91
CA GLY A 79 -12.09 -3.01 -1.10
C GLY A 79 -11.81 -1.55 -1.51
N ALA A 80 -10.88 -0.90 -0.78
CA ALA A 80 -10.45 0.46 -1.09
C ALA A 80 -10.00 0.58 -2.57
N PRO A 81 -10.52 1.55 -3.34
CA PRO A 81 -10.32 1.60 -4.80
C PRO A 81 -8.89 1.93 -5.20
N HIS A 82 -8.09 2.45 -4.27
CA HIS A 82 -6.70 2.85 -4.46
C HIS A 82 -5.68 1.81 -4.00
N ILE A 83 -6.12 0.64 -3.51
CA ILE A 83 -5.22 -0.41 -3.02
C ILE A 83 -5.52 -1.72 -3.74
N LEU A 84 -4.46 -2.38 -4.19
CA LEU A 84 -4.52 -3.73 -4.72
C LEU A 84 -3.37 -4.56 -4.15
N ALA A 85 -3.71 -5.58 -3.38
CA ALA A 85 -2.78 -6.58 -2.89
C ALA A 85 -2.78 -7.78 -3.82
N VAL A 86 -1.61 -8.12 -4.35
CA VAL A 86 -1.41 -9.22 -5.31
C VAL A 86 -0.22 -10.05 -4.85
N SER A 87 -0.42 -11.35 -4.76
CA SER A 87 0.62 -12.32 -4.48
C SER A 87 1.17 -12.92 -5.78
N PHE A 88 2.48 -13.09 -5.82
CA PHE A 88 3.20 -13.82 -6.86
C PHE A 88 3.84 -15.08 -6.23
N PRO A 89 3.10 -16.21 -6.11
CA PRO A 89 3.63 -17.45 -5.54
C PRO A 89 4.93 -17.90 -6.24
N GLY A 90 5.85 -18.50 -5.49
CA GLY A 90 7.18 -18.87 -5.97
C GLY A 90 8.23 -17.75 -5.97
N PHE A 91 7.80 -16.49 -5.79
CA PHE A 91 8.69 -15.35 -5.67
C PHE A 91 8.70 -14.79 -4.24
N ARG A 92 9.84 -14.22 -3.83
CA ARG A 92 9.93 -13.46 -2.59
C ARG A 92 9.56 -12.00 -2.84
N GLY A 93 8.57 -11.49 -2.12
CA GLY A 93 8.07 -10.12 -2.27
C GLY A 93 9.17 -9.05 -2.09
N GLU A 94 10.10 -9.25 -1.16
CA GLU A 94 11.25 -8.33 -0.97
C GLU A 94 12.13 -8.24 -2.22
N VAL A 95 12.37 -9.37 -2.88
CA VAL A 95 13.18 -9.44 -4.11
C VAL A 95 12.45 -8.76 -5.26
N LEU A 96 11.14 -9.00 -5.39
CA LEU A 96 10.32 -8.33 -6.39
C LEU A 96 10.28 -6.81 -6.17
N LEU A 97 10.08 -6.37 -4.91
CA LEU A 97 10.09 -4.95 -4.56
C LEU A 97 11.42 -4.30 -4.95
N GLN A 98 12.55 -4.91 -4.60
CA GLN A 98 13.86 -4.39 -4.93
C GLN A 98 14.09 -4.33 -6.45
N ALA A 99 13.74 -5.40 -7.17
CA ALA A 99 13.88 -5.44 -8.63
C ALA A 99 13.01 -4.38 -9.34
N LEU A 100 11.76 -4.22 -8.90
CA LEU A 100 10.86 -3.19 -9.43
C LEU A 100 11.36 -1.77 -9.12
N SER A 101 11.90 -1.55 -7.92
CA SER A 101 12.44 -0.24 -7.53
C SER A 101 13.63 0.18 -8.40
N ALA A 102 14.45 -0.77 -8.87
CA ALA A 102 15.53 -0.50 -9.82
C ALA A 102 15.02 0.00 -11.19
N HIS A 103 13.74 -0.24 -11.50
CA HIS A 103 13.04 0.28 -12.67
C HIS A 103 12.16 1.50 -12.34
N GLY A 104 12.30 2.10 -11.16
CA GLY A 104 11.50 3.25 -10.75
C GLY A 104 10.04 2.92 -10.42
N VAL A 105 9.69 1.64 -10.25
CA VAL A 105 8.35 1.20 -9.84
C VAL A 105 8.37 0.92 -8.34
N TYR A 106 7.75 1.79 -7.56
CA TYR A 106 7.75 1.71 -6.10
C TYR A 106 6.48 1.04 -5.58
N VAL A 107 6.66 -0.05 -4.83
CA VAL A 107 5.59 -0.86 -4.25
C VAL A 107 5.93 -1.18 -2.80
N SER A 108 4.98 -1.73 -2.05
CA SER A 108 5.21 -2.22 -0.69
C SER A 108 5.03 -3.74 -0.63
N THR A 109 5.59 -4.41 0.38
CA THR A 109 5.32 -5.83 0.65
C THR A 109 4.29 -5.95 1.77
N GLY A 110 3.37 -6.92 1.67
CA GLY A 110 2.31 -7.11 2.67
C GLY A 110 2.68 -8.05 3.83
N ALA A 111 3.73 -8.85 3.68
CA ALA A 111 4.00 -9.98 4.58
C ALA A 111 5.31 -9.91 5.37
N ALA A 112 6.31 -9.14 4.93
CA ALA A 112 7.69 -9.39 5.35
C ALA A 112 8.25 -8.43 6.42
N CYS A 113 7.73 -7.20 6.56
CA CYS A 113 8.45 -6.20 7.36
C CYS A 113 8.03 -6.09 8.84
N SER A 114 7.04 -6.85 9.32
CA SER A 114 6.63 -6.80 10.74
C SER A 114 6.78 -8.12 11.51
N GLY A 115 7.00 -9.24 10.83
CA GLY A 115 7.26 -10.53 11.48
C GLY A 115 8.73 -10.65 11.90
N LYS A 116 9.00 -10.96 13.17
CA LYS A 116 10.34 -11.42 13.58
C LYS A 116 10.68 -12.69 12.79
N LYS A 117 11.90 -12.77 12.24
CA LYS A 117 12.55 -13.97 11.65
C LYS A 117 11.58 -15.08 11.19
N GLY A 118 11.07 -14.96 9.95
CA GLY A 118 10.37 -16.05 9.26
C GLY A 118 8.91 -16.29 9.64
N GLN A 119 8.32 -15.44 10.49
CA GLN A 119 6.88 -15.43 10.76
C GLN A 119 6.14 -14.54 9.76
N LEU A 120 4.89 -14.89 9.49
CA LEU A 120 3.99 -14.07 8.68
C LEU A 120 3.67 -12.76 9.42
N SER A 121 3.28 -11.72 8.69
CA SER A 121 2.74 -10.53 9.35
C SER A 121 1.43 -10.89 10.05
N HIS A 122 1.16 -10.27 11.21
CA HIS A 122 -0.11 -10.45 11.93
C HIS A 122 -1.34 -10.24 11.02
N VAL A 123 -1.25 -9.34 10.04
CA VAL A 123 -2.32 -9.10 9.06
C VAL A 123 -2.45 -10.29 8.09
N ALA A 124 -1.35 -10.82 7.56
CA ALA A 124 -1.40 -12.00 6.68
C ALA A 124 -1.94 -13.25 7.40
N GLU A 125 -1.60 -13.41 8.69
CA GLU A 125 -2.17 -14.47 9.55
C GLU A 125 -3.67 -14.27 9.79
N ALA A 126 -4.09 -13.05 10.14
CA ALA A 126 -5.50 -12.73 10.34
C ALA A 126 -6.33 -12.89 9.04
N MET A 127 -5.71 -12.69 7.88
CA MET A 127 -6.31 -12.96 6.57
C MET A 127 -6.31 -14.44 6.18
N GLY A 128 -5.67 -15.32 6.97
CA GLY A 128 -5.60 -16.76 6.70
C GLY A 128 -4.74 -17.11 5.49
N LEU A 129 -3.76 -16.28 5.13
CA LEU A 129 -2.89 -16.53 3.98
C LEU A 129 -1.86 -17.63 4.30
N ASP A 130 -1.68 -18.57 3.39
CA ASP A 130 -0.59 -19.53 3.47
C ASP A 130 0.78 -18.86 3.28
N ARG A 131 1.86 -19.55 3.67
CA ARG A 131 3.23 -18.99 3.61
C ARG A 131 3.71 -18.66 2.20
N GLU A 132 3.30 -19.42 1.20
CA GLU A 132 3.72 -19.19 -0.19
C GLU A 132 3.03 -17.93 -0.74
N THR A 133 1.72 -17.84 -0.54
CA THR A 133 0.91 -16.69 -0.94
C THR A 133 1.37 -15.42 -0.21
N ALA A 134 1.62 -15.48 1.10
CA ALA A 134 2.12 -14.33 1.83
C ALA A 134 3.57 -13.97 1.41
N GLY A 135 4.43 -14.97 1.18
CA GLY A 135 5.82 -14.75 0.79
C GLY A 135 6.01 -13.91 -0.48
N GLY A 136 5.09 -14.02 -1.43
CA GLY A 136 5.06 -13.26 -2.68
C GLY A 136 4.16 -12.02 -2.69
N LEU A 137 3.65 -11.58 -1.54
CA LEU A 137 2.63 -10.53 -1.46
C LEU A 137 3.21 -9.12 -1.67
N LEU A 138 2.72 -8.44 -2.71
CA LEU A 138 2.95 -7.02 -2.97
C LEU A 138 1.66 -6.20 -2.82
N ARG A 139 1.79 -4.98 -2.31
CA ARG A 139 0.73 -3.97 -2.27
C ARG A 139 1.05 -2.87 -3.26
N PHE A 140 0.17 -2.73 -4.24
CA PHE A 140 0.13 -1.60 -5.17
C PHE A 140 -0.83 -0.56 -4.60
N SER A 141 -0.39 0.69 -4.56
CA SER A 141 -1.16 1.82 -4.02
C SER A 141 -1.16 2.92 -5.07
N PHE A 142 -2.34 3.28 -5.53
CA PHE A 142 -2.54 4.24 -6.61
C PHE A 142 -2.94 5.59 -6.00
N SER A 143 -2.51 6.67 -6.64
CA SER A 143 -2.83 8.03 -6.24
C SER A 143 -3.56 8.75 -7.38
N VAL A 144 -4.17 9.88 -7.04
CA VAL A 144 -4.81 10.77 -8.01
C VAL A 144 -3.82 11.35 -9.02
N LEU A 145 -2.53 11.30 -8.72
CA LEU A 145 -1.45 11.79 -9.57
C LEU A 145 -0.96 10.75 -10.56
N ASN A 146 -1.35 9.47 -10.39
CA ASN A 146 -0.92 8.43 -11.30
C ASN A 146 -1.64 8.52 -12.65
N THR A 147 -0.94 8.06 -13.68
CA THR A 147 -1.44 8.08 -15.06
C THR A 147 -1.62 6.67 -15.63
N GLU A 148 -2.43 6.53 -16.67
CA GLU A 148 -2.63 5.24 -17.36
C GLU A 148 -1.31 4.72 -17.98
N ALA A 149 -0.46 5.62 -18.48
CA ALA A 149 0.85 5.28 -19.00
C ALA A 149 1.79 4.69 -17.93
N GLU A 150 1.72 5.20 -16.70
CA GLU A 150 2.47 4.63 -15.56
C GLU A 150 1.96 3.22 -15.20
N ILE A 151 0.65 2.99 -15.29
CA ILE A 151 0.04 1.66 -15.09
C ILE A 151 0.56 0.67 -16.13
N GLU A 152 0.54 1.05 -17.40
CA GLU A 152 1.07 0.22 -18.49
C GLU A 152 2.56 -0.06 -18.33
N TYR A 153 3.34 0.96 -17.99
CA TYR A 153 4.77 0.82 -17.72
C TYR A 153 5.05 -0.13 -16.56
N ALA A 154 4.33 0.03 -15.43
CA ALA A 154 4.47 -0.83 -14.27
C ALA A 154 4.14 -2.29 -14.61
N LEU A 155 3.05 -2.54 -15.35
CA LEU A 155 2.69 -3.89 -15.81
C LEU A 155 3.74 -4.50 -16.73
N HIS A 156 4.30 -3.72 -17.66
CA HIS A 156 5.40 -4.17 -18.50
C HIS A 156 6.62 -4.59 -17.67
N LYS A 157 7.03 -3.77 -16.69
CA LYS A 157 8.17 -4.06 -15.81
C LYS A 157 7.92 -5.22 -14.87
N ILE A 158 6.71 -5.41 -14.37
CA ILE A 158 6.34 -6.59 -13.59
C ILE A 158 6.56 -7.87 -14.41
N ARG A 159 6.07 -7.90 -15.66
CA ARG A 159 6.27 -9.08 -16.54
C ARG A 159 7.75 -9.35 -16.78
N GLN A 160 8.52 -8.30 -17.08
CA GLN A 160 9.96 -8.40 -17.30
C GLN A 160 10.68 -8.98 -16.07
N VAL A 161 10.45 -8.41 -14.88
CA VAL A 161 11.07 -8.86 -13.62
C VAL A 161 10.72 -10.31 -13.29
N LEU A 162 9.45 -10.70 -13.47
CA LEU A 162 9.02 -12.09 -13.21
C LEU A 162 9.76 -13.09 -14.13
N GLN A 163 9.94 -12.74 -15.41
CA GLN A 163 10.68 -13.58 -16.36
C GLN A 163 12.17 -13.70 -16.01
N GLU A 164 12.82 -12.58 -15.70
CA GLU A 164 14.23 -12.54 -15.31
C GLU A 164 14.50 -13.38 -14.05
N LEU A 165 13.65 -13.25 -13.03
CA LEU A 165 13.81 -14.00 -11.79
C LEU A 165 13.50 -15.49 -11.95
N ALA A 166 12.48 -15.85 -12.75
CA ALA A 166 12.19 -17.25 -13.06
C ALA A 166 13.36 -17.94 -13.77
N PHE A 167 14.02 -17.24 -14.69
CA PHE A 167 15.21 -17.75 -15.39
C PHE A 167 16.38 -18.01 -14.42
N VAL A 168 16.62 -17.10 -13.48
CA VAL A 168 17.69 -17.25 -12.47
C VAL A 168 17.38 -18.38 -11.49
N GLN A 169 16.12 -18.53 -11.05
CA GLN A 169 15.72 -19.64 -10.18
C GLN A 169 15.89 -21.00 -10.87
N GLY A 170 15.50 -21.12 -12.15
CA GLY A 170 15.65 -22.36 -12.92
C GLY A 170 17.11 -22.82 -13.12
N ARG A 171 18.07 -21.89 -13.08
CA ARG A 171 19.51 -22.20 -13.11
C ARG A 171 20.08 -22.68 -11.77
N ARG A 172 19.41 -22.40 -10.64
CA ARG A 172 19.86 -22.84 -9.30
C ARG A 172 19.38 -24.24 -8.92
N THR A 173 18.34 -24.74 -9.59
CA THR A 173 17.78 -26.07 -9.40
C THR A 173 18.36 -27.14 -10.33
N ARG A 174 19.31 -26.77 -11.19
CA ARG A 174 20.15 -27.69 -11.97
C ARG A 174 21.57 -27.63 -11.44
#